data_AF-A0A813PY35-F1
#
_entry.id   AF-A0A813PY35-F1
#
_cell.length_a   1.000
_cell.length_b   1.000
_cell.length_c   1.000
_cell.angle_alpha   90.00
_cell.angle_beta   90.00
_cell.angle_gamma   90.00
#
_symmetry.space_group_name_H-M   'P 1'
#
loop_
_entity.id
_entity.type
_entity.pdbx_description
1 polymer ?
#
loop_
_entity_poly.entity_id
_entity_poly.type
_entity_poly.pdbx_seq_one_letter_code
_entity_poly.pdbx_strand_id
1 'polypeptide(L)'
;MNRFSDIDCSFKRLTPVYGFPSAELVSIEKALESIQSQIDELPYYIETAKKYCHYPSEHGLTHDESASIYIYTMEWGEQSLYCVLNKTLRNENRHLLKVWFPYLKLFDTALNKLPTVREVVWRGVAGDIGKDFTKNQIITWWSVNSCSSSVDVIKGFLGNEKNSTMFLIEALNGKKVSDYTEVKSEDEIILRMGTEFRVKSNALDHPNGSYLVHLIEIGEENNHTTSASSINQIRLTTITIDQISSVPTGGNADAQLYTRVSDIAKEPQKMLMPIRGYEKVLIVLLEEAVTPLVSILPEIQDYVYVAKQRCESVPPDDLTRDESASIMLYSMEWEPHEECLYFVLNATLRTEDRQKLKPWFSYLKLILTALEKLPSKPCHVFRGVTLDLTNQYTQGKTFVWWGFSSCTTSIEVLEEEQFLGKTGQRTLFTIECDSGKDISRHSYFQSQKEVLLVAARQFIVVSYCQQEPGLHMIQLKETKPLITLLQPATNQSVEIKPTPVSLYFEDNNNNNNNSPTPQFEAISGHDKYDYQFKG
;
A
#
# COMPACT_ATOMS: atom_id res chain seq x y z
N MET A 1 17.30 27.82 0.69
CA MET A 1 16.82 27.47 -0.67
C MET A 1 17.05 25.97 -0.80
N ASN A 2 16.04 25.18 -0.45
CA ASN A 2 16.24 23.83 0.12
C ASN A 2 15.59 22.68 -0.70
N ARG A 3 14.82 22.96 -1.77
CA ARG A 3 14.03 21.92 -2.46
C ARG A 3 14.83 20.87 -3.23
N PHE A 4 15.97 21.26 -3.82
CA PHE A 4 16.88 20.30 -4.47
C PHE A 4 17.60 19.39 -3.46
N SER A 5 17.66 19.81 -2.20
CA SER A 5 18.28 19.06 -1.08
C SER A 5 17.28 18.30 -0.20
N ASP A 6 15.99 18.48 -0.40
CA ASP A 6 14.94 17.82 0.40
C ASP A 6 14.80 16.34 0.02
N ILE A 7 15.26 15.40 0.85
CA ILE A 7 15.30 13.97 0.47
C ILE A 7 14.68 13.07 1.54
N ASP A 8 14.06 11.97 1.10
CA ASP A 8 13.68 10.87 1.97
C ASP A 8 14.86 9.91 2.16
N CYS A 9 15.49 9.94 3.34
CA CYS A 9 16.57 9.03 3.72
C CYS A 9 16.07 7.81 4.52
N SER A 10 14.75 7.68 4.73
CA SER A 10 14.22 6.65 5.62
C SER A 10 14.19 5.26 4.96
N PHE A 11 14.22 5.20 3.63
CA PHE A 11 14.00 4.00 2.81
C PHE A 11 12.76 3.21 3.20
N LYS A 12 11.79 3.86 3.87
CA LYS A 12 10.58 3.22 4.34
C LYS A 12 9.72 2.83 3.15
N ARG A 13 9.24 1.59 3.19
CA ARG A 13 8.29 1.07 2.19
C ARG A 13 6.89 1.39 2.68
N LEU A 14 6.34 2.47 2.14
CA LEU A 14 5.01 2.96 2.49
C LEU A 14 3.98 2.44 1.49
N THR A 15 2.70 2.53 1.83
CA THR A 15 1.63 2.31 0.85
C THR A 15 1.59 3.44 -0.17
N PRO A 16 1.27 3.16 -1.46
CA PRO A 16 1.14 4.21 -2.46
C PRO A 16 -0.06 5.12 -2.20
N VAL A 17 -0.06 6.29 -2.84
CA VAL A 17 -1.04 7.36 -2.60
C VAL A 17 -2.14 7.30 -3.66
N TYR A 18 -3.22 6.57 -3.40
CA TYR A 18 -4.26 6.29 -4.40
C TYR A 18 -5.55 7.11 -4.29
N GLY A 19 -5.78 7.82 -3.18
CA GLY A 19 -7.06 8.53 -3.02
C GLY A 19 -7.18 9.82 -3.85
N PHE A 20 -6.07 10.43 -4.27
CA PHE A 20 -6.09 11.73 -4.96
C PHE A 20 -6.58 11.71 -6.42
N PRO A 21 -6.38 10.66 -7.25
CA PRO A 21 -6.91 10.62 -8.61
C PRO A 21 -8.44 10.66 -8.67
N SER A 22 -9.11 10.16 -7.63
CA SER A 22 -10.58 10.20 -7.46
C SER A 22 -11.09 11.55 -6.92
N ALA A 23 -10.20 12.45 -6.49
CA ALA A 23 -10.59 13.78 -6.04
C ALA A 23 -11.10 14.63 -7.22
N GLU A 24 -12.03 15.53 -6.90
CA GLU A 24 -12.55 16.49 -7.85
C GLU A 24 -11.44 17.50 -8.24
N LEU A 25 -11.34 17.80 -9.53
CA LEU A 25 -10.44 18.83 -10.03
C LEU A 25 -11.05 20.21 -9.74
N VAL A 26 -10.39 20.99 -8.88
CA VAL A 26 -10.87 22.28 -8.37
C VAL A 26 -9.84 23.39 -8.59
N SER A 27 -10.19 24.65 -8.33
CA SER A 27 -9.24 25.77 -8.39
C SER A 27 -8.15 25.65 -7.32
N ILE A 28 -7.02 26.34 -7.51
CA ILE A 28 -5.90 26.29 -6.56
C ILE A 28 -6.29 26.79 -5.16
N GLU A 29 -7.16 27.79 -5.05
CA GLU A 29 -7.68 28.28 -3.76
C GLU A 29 -8.45 27.18 -3.05
N LYS A 30 -9.39 26.52 -3.77
CA LYS A 30 -10.19 25.44 -3.19
C LYS A 30 -9.34 24.22 -2.87
N ALA A 31 -8.31 23.96 -3.68
CA ALA A 31 -7.42 22.83 -3.49
C ALA A 31 -6.56 22.95 -2.22
N LEU A 32 -6.23 24.19 -1.81
CA LEU A 32 -5.36 24.49 -0.67
C LEU A 32 -6.12 25.01 0.56
N GLU A 33 -7.44 25.21 0.47
CA GLU A 33 -8.28 25.76 1.54
C GLU A 33 -8.12 25.02 2.88
N SER A 34 -8.07 23.67 2.85
CA SER A 34 -7.95 22.85 4.07
C SER A 34 -6.56 22.89 4.72
N ILE A 35 -5.56 23.43 4.03
CA ILE A 35 -4.16 23.50 4.48
C ILE A 35 -3.76 24.95 4.81
N GLN A 36 -4.61 25.93 4.52
CA GLN A 36 -4.35 27.36 4.75
C GLN A 36 -3.98 27.68 6.22
N SER A 37 -4.48 26.92 7.18
CA SER A 37 -4.13 27.09 8.61
C SER A 37 -2.78 26.48 9.00
N GLN A 38 -2.18 25.66 8.14
CA GLN A 38 -0.90 24.96 8.39
C GLN A 38 0.29 25.67 7.75
N ILE A 39 0.04 26.62 6.85
CA ILE A 39 1.06 27.35 6.10
C ILE A 39 0.79 28.85 6.22
N ASP A 40 1.70 29.55 6.89
CA ASP A 40 1.61 30.99 7.09
C ASP A 40 1.62 31.71 5.73
N GLU A 41 0.75 32.71 5.62
CA GLU A 41 0.62 33.57 4.43
C GLU A 41 0.28 32.82 3.12
N LEU A 42 -0.20 31.56 3.19
CA LEU A 42 -0.56 30.78 1.99
C LEU A 42 -1.44 31.52 0.98
N PRO A 43 -2.47 32.31 1.37
CA PRO A 43 -3.30 33.06 0.42
C PRO A 43 -2.49 34.06 -0.41
N TYR A 44 -1.52 34.74 0.21
CA TYR A 44 -0.65 35.69 -0.48
C TYR A 44 0.22 35.00 -1.53
N TYR A 45 0.74 33.81 -1.20
CA TYR A 45 1.52 33.01 -2.14
C TYR A 45 0.68 32.39 -3.25
N ILE A 46 -0.59 32.05 -3.00
CA ILE A 46 -1.54 31.64 -4.04
C ILE A 46 -1.78 32.78 -5.03
N GLU A 47 -2.05 33.99 -4.56
CA GLU A 47 -2.21 35.16 -5.43
C GLU A 47 -0.95 35.46 -6.23
N THR A 48 0.21 35.37 -5.59
CA THR A 48 1.52 35.56 -6.22
C THR A 48 1.76 34.52 -7.32
N ALA A 49 1.51 33.25 -7.04
CA ALA A 49 1.64 32.18 -8.03
C ALA A 49 0.70 32.40 -9.22
N LYS A 50 -0.55 32.75 -8.97
CA LYS A 50 -1.52 33.09 -10.04
C LYS A 50 -1.05 34.26 -10.89
N LYS A 51 -0.45 35.28 -10.27
CA LYS A 51 0.02 36.48 -10.99
C LYS A 51 1.24 36.22 -11.89
N TYR A 52 2.16 35.38 -11.45
CA TYR A 52 3.47 35.20 -12.11
C TYR A 52 3.63 33.86 -12.82
N CYS A 53 2.69 32.94 -12.68
CA CYS A 53 2.72 31.68 -13.41
C CYS A 53 2.72 31.90 -14.94
N HIS A 54 3.21 30.89 -15.64
CA HIS A 54 3.31 30.93 -17.10
C HIS A 54 1.95 30.68 -17.75
N TYR A 55 1.23 31.77 -18.00
CA TYR A 55 -0.07 31.75 -18.64
C TYR A 55 -0.23 32.90 -19.66
N PRO A 56 -0.79 32.66 -20.86
CA PRO A 56 -1.30 31.39 -21.37
C PRO A 56 -0.19 30.37 -21.64
N SER A 57 -0.48 29.10 -21.36
CA SER A 57 0.45 27.98 -21.54
C SER A 57 0.35 27.38 -22.94
N GLU A 58 1.49 27.20 -23.60
CA GLU A 58 1.61 26.46 -24.86
C GLU A 58 1.30 24.96 -24.74
N HIS A 59 1.34 24.43 -23.51
CA HIS A 59 1.01 23.03 -23.19
C HIS A 59 -0.44 22.82 -22.76
N GLY A 60 -1.28 23.87 -22.85
CA GLY A 60 -2.71 23.77 -22.55
C GLY A 60 -3.01 23.65 -21.05
N LEU A 61 -2.12 24.17 -20.19
CA LEU A 61 -2.41 24.29 -18.77
C LEU A 61 -3.45 25.39 -18.54
N THR A 62 -4.40 25.11 -17.65
CA THR A 62 -5.27 26.16 -17.10
C THR A 62 -4.44 27.10 -16.23
N HIS A 63 -5.01 28.26 -15.93
CA HIS A 63 -4.36 29.22 -15.04
C HIS A 63 -4.08 28.63 -13.65
N ASP A 64 -5.02 27.85 -13.10
CA ASP A 64 -4.85 27.19 -11.79
C ASP A 64 -3.83 26.05 -11.83
N GLU A 65 -3.78 25.28 -12.93
CA GLU A 65 -2.76 24.25 -13.14
C GLU A 65 -1.36 24.86 -13.22
N SER A 66 -1.17 25.93 -13.99
CA SER A 66 0.12 26.62 -14.07
C SER A 66 0.52 27.23 -12.73
N ALA A 67 -0.42 27.84 -12.00
CA ALA A 67 -0.17 28.37 -10.66
C ALA A 67 0.20 27.27 -9.66
N SER A 68 -0.38 26.07 -9.81
CA SER A 68 -0.09 24.94 -8.91
C SER A 68 1.36 24.46 -9.00
N ILE A 69 1.97 24.51 -10.19
CA ILE A 69 3.39 24.21 -10.39
C ILE A 69 4.25 25.35 -9.84
N TYR A 70 3.87 26.59 -10.16
CA TYR A 70 4.62 27.76 -9.71
C TYR A 70 4.74 27.79 -8.18
N ILE A 71 3.62 27.68 -7.45
CA ILE A 71 3.63 27.73 -5.98
C ILE A 71 4.42 26.58 -5.34
N TYR A 72 4.49 25.41 -5.99
CA TYR A 72 5.31 24.30 -5.49
C TYR A 72 6.81 24.67 -5.50
N THR A 73 7.24 25.40 -6.52
CA THR A 73 8.66 25.74 -6.72
C THR A 73 9.12 26.95 -5.93
N MET A 74 8.17 27.72 -5.39
CA MET A 74 8.43 28.93 -4.62
C MET A 74 9.10 28.61 -3.27
N GLU A 75 10.00 29.49 -2.85
CA GLU A 75 10.71 29.38 -1.57
C GLU A 75 10.41 30.60 -0.67
N TRP A 76 9.70 30.35 0.43
CA TRP A 76 9.43 31.36 1.46
C TRP A 76 9.76 30.87 2.88
N GLY A 77 10.64 29.88 3.00
CA GLY A 77 11.13 29.35 4.28
C GLY A 77 10.62 27.93 4.57
N GLU A 78 10.69 27.52 5.84
CA GLU A 78 10.39 26.15 6.27
C GLU A 78 8.93 25.71 6.04
N GLN A 79 8.03 26.68 5.86
CA GLN A 79 6.62 26.45 5.54
C GLN A 79 6.31 26.60 4.05
N SER A 80 7.32 26.66 3.18
CA SER A 80 7.11 26.58 1.73
C SER A 80 6.24 25.37 1.39
N LEU A 81 5.34 25.51 0.42
CA LEU A 81 4.35 24.47 0.11
C LEU A 81 4.98 23.09 -0.11
N TYR A 82 6.11 23.05 -0.85
CA TYR A 82 6.83 21.80 -1.10
C TYR A 82 7.39 21.17 0.19
N CYS A 83 7.87 21.97 1.15
CA CYS A 83 8.41 21.48 2.42
C CYS A 83 7.34 20.72 3.20
N VAL A 84 6.16 21.33 3.34
CA VAL A 84 5.05 20.75 4.11
C VAL A 84 4.49 19.54 3.37
N LEU A 85 4.28 19.64 2.06
CA LEU A 85 3.78 18.52 1.26
C LEU A 85 4.74 17.33 1.30
N ASN A 86 6.04 17.53 1.04
CA ASN A 86 7.02 16.45 1.01
C ASN A 86 7.20 15.82 2.39
N LYS A 87 7.12 16.60 3.47
CA LYS A 87 7.09 16.07 4.84
C LYS A 87 5.89 15.16 5.07
N THR A 88 4.71 15.55 4.59
CA THR A 88 3.50 14.72 4.71
C THR A 88 3.57 13.49 3.81
N LEU A 89 4.12 13.58 2.60
CA LEU A 89 4.33 12.43 1.69
C LEU A 89 5.28 11.37 2.25
N ARG A 90 6.20 11.75 3.15
CA ARG A 90 7.09 10.81 3.85
C ARG A 90 6.48 10.22 5.13
N ASN A 91 5.29 10.68 5.52
CA ASN A 91 4.64 10.19 6.72
C ASN A 91 4.03 8.80 6.49
N GLU A 92 4.25 7.89 7.45
CA GLU A 92 3.62 6.56 7.46
C GLU A 92 2.10 6.64 7.56
N ASN A 93 1.59 7.66 8.25
CA ASN A 93 0.18 7.93 8.37
C ASN A 93 -0.35 8.59 7.09
N ARG A 94 -0.81 7.76 6.14
CA ARG A 94 -1.39 8.21 4.87
C ARG A 94 -2.67 9.04 5.02
N HIS A 95 -3.36 8.99 6.16
CA HIS A 95 -4.55 9.82 6.39
C HIS A 95 -4.22 11.32 6.38
N LEU A 96 -3.00 11.69 6.78
CA LEU A 96 -2.55 13.08 6.75
C LEU A 96 -2.48 13.63 5.32
N LEU A 97 -2.45 12.78 4.29
CA LEU A 97 -2.47 13.20 2.88
C LEU A 97 -3.87 13.54 2.36
N LYS A 98 -4.95 13.15 3.05
CA LYS A 98 -6.32 13.41 2.55
C LYS A 98 -6.58 14.89 2.29
N VAL A 99 -6.11 15.76 3.18
CA VAL A 99 -6.24 17.22 3.02
C VAL A 99 -5.49 17.75 1.80
N TRP A 100 -4.50 17.00 1.30
CA TRP A 100 -3.70 17.33 0.12
C TRP A 100 -4.27 16.77 -1.19
N PHE A 101 -5.25 15.85 -1.16
CA PHE A 101 -5.77 15.20 -2.36
C PHE A 101 -6.27 16.18 -3.43
N PRO A 102 -7.01 17.26 -3.11
CA PRO A 102 -7.41 18.25 -4.11
C PRO A 102 -6.20 18.93 -4.79
N TYR A 103 -5.17 19.27 -4.01
CA TYR A 103 -3.95 19.89 -4.55
C TYR A 103 -3.12 18.89 -5.37
N LEU A 104 -2.92 17.66 -4.87
CA LEU A 104 -2.23 16.60 -5.60
C LEU A 104 -2.92 16.28 -6.92
N LYS A 105 -4.27 16.27 -6.96
CA LYS A 105 -5.04 16.10 -8.19
C LYS A 105 -4.77 17.22 -9.19
N LEU A 106 -4.82 18.48 -8.74
CA LEU A 106 -4.56 19.64 -9.59
C LEU A 106 -3.12 19.64 -10.12
N PHE A 107 -2.16 19.43 -9.23
CA PHE A 107 -0.73 19.41 -9.54
C PHE A 107 -0.34 18.26 -10.48
N ASP A 108 -0.80 17.02 -10.22
CA ASP A 108 -0.52 15.88 -11.10
C ASP A 108 -1.17 16.06 -12.49
N THR A 109 -2.40 16.60 -12.54
CA THR A 109 -3.07 16.94 -13.80
C THR A 109 -2.26 17.97 -14.61
N ALA A 110 -1.70 18.98 -13.95
CA ALA A 110 -0.81 19.95 -14.59
C ALA A 110 0.46 19.28 -15.14
N LEU A 111 1.14 18.45 -14.32
CA LEU A 111 2.34 17.73 -14.72
C LEU A 111 2.11 16.72 -15.86
N ASN A 112 0.89 16.16 -16.00
CA ASN A 112 0.54 15.26 -17.11
C ASN A 112 0.56 15.96 -18.48
N LYS A 113 0.34 17.28 -18.52
CA LYS A 113 0.32 18.06 -19.76
C LYS A 113 1.70 18.49 -20.25
N LEU A 114 2.71 18.41 -19.37
CA LEU A 114 4.06 18.89 -19.67
C LEU A 114 4.91 17.83 -20.40
N PRO A 115 5.94 18.26 -21.16
CA PRO A 115 6.88 17.37 -21.82
C PRO A 115 7.55 16.40 -20.84
N THR A 116 7.64 15.14 -21.27
CA THR A 116 8.36 14.10 -20.53
C THR A 116 9.81 14.06 -20.98
N VAL A 117 10.72 14.02 -20.02
CA VAL A 117 12.17 14.01 -20.19
C VAL A 117 12.70 12.62 -19.88
N ARG A 118 13.54 12.11 -20.79
CA ARG A 118 14.24 10.83 -20.68
C ARG A 118 15.74 11.05 -20.75
N GLU A 119 16.28 11.66 -19.70
CA GLU A 119 17.69 12.07 -19.67
C GLU A 119 18.28 11.93 -18.27
N VAL A 120 19.58 12.19 -18.16
CA VAL A 120 20.26 12.24 -16.86
C VAL A 120 19.94 13.57 -16.18
N VAL A 121 19.33 13.49 -15.00
CA VAL A 121 19.05 14.64 -14.14
C VAL A 121 19.84 14.57 -12.84
N TRP A 122 20.06 15.73 -12.24
CA TRP A 122 20.91 15.90 -11.07
C TRP A 122 20.11 16.39 -9.87
N ARG A 123 20.48 15.88 -8.69
CA ARG A 123 19.98 16.31 -7.38
C ARG A 123 21.14 16.34 -6.38
N GLY A 124 21.14 17.24 -5.42
CA GLY A 124 22.23 17.36 -4.43
C GLY A 124 21.71 17.57 -3.03
N VAL A 125 22.25 16.84 -2.07
CA VAL A 125 21.89 16.90 -0.64
C VAL A 125 23.12 17.27 0.18
N ALA A 126 22.95 18.23 1.09
CA ALA A 126 23.94 18.56 2.11
C ALA A 126 23.91 17.47 3.21
N GLY A 127 24.69 16.41 3.02
CA GLY A 127 24.82 15.28 3.95
C GLY A 127 25.46 14.04 3.33
N ASP A 128 26.07 13.18 4.15
CA ASP A 128 26.83 11.99 3.75
C ASP A 128 25.97 10.71 3.68
N ILE A 129 24.80 10.83 3.07
CA ILE A 129 23.83 9.72 2.99
C ILE A 129 24.15 8.70 1.90
N GLY A 130 25.07 9.02 0.97
CA GLY A 130 25.39 8.14 -0.15
C GLY A 130 25.87 6.74 0.23
N LYS A 131 26.45 6.58 1.43
CA LYS A 131 26.89 5.29 1.97
C LYS A 131 25.74 4.28 2.20
N ASP A 132 24.51 4.78 2.36
CA ASP A 132 23.33 3.94 2.60
C ASP A 132 22.77 3.33 1.31
N PHE A 133 23.30 3.74 0.15
CA PHE A 133 22.88 3.26 -1.18
C PHE A 133 23.82 2.16 -1.67
N THR A 134 23.28 0.95 -1.75
CA THR A 134 24.03 -0.26 -2.15
C THR A 134 23.61 -0.73 -3.54
N LYS A 135 24.54 -1.33 -4.28
CA LYS A 135 24.29 -1.82 -5.64
C LYS A 135 23.05 -2.72 -5.69
N ASN A 136 22.21 -2.51 -6.70
CA ASN A 136 20.94 -3.21 -6.97
C ASN A 136 19.83 -2.99 -5.93
N GLN A 137 20.04 -2.14 -4.93
CA GLN A 137 18.99 -1.74 -4.01
C GLN A 137 17.86 -1.03 -4.78
N ILE A 138 16.62 -1.44 -4.49
CA ILE A 138 15.41 -0.77 -4.96
C ILE A 138 14.95 0.16 -3.86
N ILE A 139 14.72 1.42 -4.23
CA ILE A 139 14.28 2.48 -3.34
C ILE A 139 13.07 3.19 -3.96
N THR A 140 12.21 3.74 -3.12
CA THR A 140 11.06 4.55 -3.55
C THR A 140 11.19 5.92 -2.92
N TRP A 141 11.13 6.98 -3.73
CA TRP A 141 11.06 8.35 -3.22
C TRP A 141 9.60 8.80 -3.18
N TRP A 142 9.03 8.81 -1.97
CA TRP A 142 7.62 9.16 -1.75
C TRP A 142 7.33 10.65 -1.92
N SER A 143 8.32 11.54 -1.75
CA SER A 143 8.18 12.97 -2.01
C SER A 143 8.14 13.31 -3.49
N VAL A 144 7.63 14.50 -3.83
CA VAL A 144 7.87 15.10 -5.15
C VAL A 144 9.33 15.58 -5.19
N ASN A 145 10.04 15.32 -6.29
CA ASN A 145 11.49 15.47 -6.35
C ASN A 145 11.90 16.49 -7.43
N SER A 146 12.26 17.70 -7.00
CA SER A 146 12.89 18.71 -7.86
C SER A 146 14.33 18.35 -8.22
N CYS A 147 14.62 18.20 -9.50
CA CYS A 147 15.94 17.92 -10.08
C CYS A 147 16.28 18.97 -11.14
N SER A 148 17.55 19.02 -11.57
CA SER A 148 17.97 19.90 -12.67
C SER A 148 18.64 19.08 -13.76
N SER A 149 18.44 19.45 -15.04
CA SER A 149 19.27 18.92 -16.14
C SER A 149 20.69 19.48 -16.11
N SER A 150 20.96 20.54 -15.32
CA SER A 150 22.26 21.18 -15.19
C SER A 150 22.97 20.78 -13.90
N VAL A 151 24.14 20.16 -14.03
CA VAL A 151 25.00 19.85 -12.87
C VAL A 151 25.52 21.12 -12.18
N ASP A 152 25.68 22.22 -12.94
CA ASP A 152 26.22 23.47 -12.38
C ASP A 152 25.22 24.17 -11.46
N VAL A 153 23.92 24.01 -11.73
CA VAL A 153 22.85 24.43 -10.82
C VAL A 153 23.00 23.70 -9.47
N ILE A 154 23.18 22.37 -9.50
CA ILE A 154 23.37 21.57 -8.28
C ILE A 154 24.69 21.89 -7.56
N LYS A 155 25.78 22.14 -8.29
CA LYS A 155 27.04 22.61 -7.66
C LYS A 155 26.85 23.94 -6.95
N GLY A 156 26.11 24.87 -7.55
CA GLY A 156 25.75 26.14 -6.92
C GLY A 156 25.02 25.93 -5.60
N PHE A 157 24.08 24.99 -5.55
CA PHE A 157 23.32 24.64 -4.34
C PHE A 157 24.16 23.97 -3.26
N LEU A 158 25.03 23.03 -3.62
CA LEU A 158 25.91 22.35 -2.66
C LEU A 158 27.06 23.24 -2.18
N GLY A 159 27.40 24.29 -2.92
CA GLY A 159 28.50 25.20 -2.59
C GLY A 159 29.83 24.46 -2.40
N ASN A 160 30.53 24.78 -1.30
CA ASN A 160 31.79 24.14 -0.91
C ASN A 160 31.62 23.14 0.24
N GLU A 161 30.39 22.63 0.44
CA GLU A 161 30.08 21.72 1.54
C GLU A 161 30.93 20.44 1.45
N LYS A 162 31.54 20.08 2.58
CA LYS A 162 32.17 18.77 2.76
C LYS A 162 31.08 17.78 3.17
N ASN A 163 31.26 16.50 2.86
CA ASN A 163 30.28 15.47 3.22
C ASN A 163 28.90 15.66 2.56
N SER A 164 28.86 15.91 1.24
CA SER A 164 27.61 16.05 0.47
C SER A 164 27.31 14.79 -0.36
N THR A 165 26.05 14.60 -0.77
CA THR A 165 25.66 13.51 -1.67
C THR A 165 25.04 14.08 -2.94
N MET A 166 25.63 13.74 -4.07
CA MET A 166 25.10 14.08 -5.40
C MET A 166 24.47 12.84 -6.03
N PHE A 167 23.32 13.02 -6.66
CA PHE A 167 22.61 11.97 -7.38
C PHE A 167 22.70 12.23 -8.87
N LEU A 168 23.17 11.21 -9.60
CA LEU A 168 23.04 11.10 -11.04
C LEU A 168 21.87 10.15 -11.30
N ILE A 169 20.79 10.67 -11.89
CA ILE A 169 19.53 9.94 -12.04
C ILE A 169 19.23 9.78 -13.52
N GLU A 170 19.22 8.55 -14.02
CA GLU A 170 18.67 8.23 -15.35
C GLU A 170 17.14 8.25 -15.25
N ALA A 171 16.52 9.39 -15.57
CA ALA A 171 15.08 9.59 -15.49
C ALA A 171 14.37 9.07 -16.75
N LEU A 172 13.19 8.49 -16.56
CA LEU A 172 12.31 7.97 -17.61
C LEU A 172 11.01 8.78 -17.72
N ASN A 173 10.51 9.31 -16.60
CA ASN A 173 9.22 10.02 -16.54
C ASN A 173 9.33 11.43 -15.97
N GLY A 174 10.52 12.04 -15.98
CA GLY A 174 10.72 13.39 -15.49
C GLY A 174 9.88 14.42 -16.26
N LYS A 175 9.33 15.41 -15.58
CA LYS A 175 8.50 16.46 -16.20
C LYS A 175 9.26 17.76 -16.26
N LYS A 176 9.44 18.30 -17.47
CA LYS A 176 10.13 19.58 -17.66
C LYS A 176 9.21 20.71 -17.21
N VAL A 177 9.61 21.43 -16.15
CA VAL A 177 8.81 22.50 -15.55
C VAL A 177 9.48 23.87 -15.64
N SER A 178 10.66 23.98 -16.25
CA SER A 178 11.52 25.18 -16.20
C SER A 178 10.82 26.50 -16.57
N ASP A 179 9.85 26.47 -17.47
CA ASP A 179 9.09 27.67 -17.86
C ASP A 179 7.98 28.06 -16.86
N TYR A 180 7.60 27.13 -15.98
CA TYR A 180 6.49 27.19 -15.04
C TYR A 180 6.94 27.39 -13.58
N THR A 181 8.25 27.51 -13.33
CA THR A 181 8.82 27.67 -11.97
C THR A 181 9.12 29.13 -11.64
N GLU A 182 9.34 29.43 -10.35
CA GLU A 182 9.77 30.77 -9.89
C GLU A 182 11.14 31.16 -10.47
N VAL A 183 12.06 30.21 -10.60
CA VAL A 183 13.44 30.45 -11.07
C VAL A 183 13.72 29.65 -12.34
N LYS A 184 13.48 30.28 -13.50
CA LYS A 184 13.61 29.63 -14.82
C LYS A 184 15.02 29.13 -15.14
N SER A 185 16.05 29.77 -14.60
CA SER A 185 17.46 29.42 -14.87
C SER A 185 17.94 28.13 -14.20
N GLU A 186 17.08 27.47 -13.42
CA GLU A 186 17.45 26.24 -12.71
C GLU A 186 17.21 24.97 -13.55
N ASP A 187 16.67 25.11 -14.77
CA ASP A 187 16.37 24.00 -15.68
C ASP A 187 15.62 22.85 -14.97
N GLU A 188 14.62 23.23 -14.17
CA GLU A 188 14.00 22.30 -13.22
C GLU A 188 13.18 21.21 -13.91
N ILE A 189 13.36 19.98 -13.44
CA ILE A 189 12.67 18.76 -13.83
C ILE A 189 12.10 18.12 -12.57
N ILE A 190 10.80 17.81 -12.58
CA ILE A 190 10.14 17.16 -11.46
C ILE A 190 10.02 15.65 -11.73
N LEU A 191 10.53 14.83 -10.80
CA LEU A 191 10.16 13.42 -10.69
C LEU A 191 9.00 13.29 -9.70
N ARG A 192 8.01 12.47 -10.04
CA ARG A 192 6.74 12.38 -9.27
C ARG A 192 6.94 11.75 -7.90
N MET A 193 5.95 11.97 -7.04
CA MET A 193 5.83 11.21 -5.80
C MET A 193 5.72 9.71 -6.07
N GLY A 194 6.39 8.89 -5.26
CA GLY A 194 6.39 7.44 -5.42
C GLY A 194 7.31 6.92 -6.53
N THR A 195 8.22 7.72 -7.07
CA THR A 195 9.15 7.25 -8.12
C THR A 195 10.09 6.17 -7.55
N GLU A 196 10.16 5.02 -8.23
CA GLU A 196 11.06 3.93 -7.87
C GLU A 196 12.38 4.00 -8.63
N PHE A 197 13.47 3.71 -7.93
CA PHE A 197 14.81 3.70 -8.49
C PHE A 197 15.55 2.42 -8.12
N ARG A 198 16.43 1.99 -9.02
CA ARG A 198 17.46 1.00 -8.76
C ARG A 198 18.81 1.68 -8.66
N VAL A 199 19.54 1.39 -7.60
CA VAL A 199 20.93 1.83 -7.46
C VAL A 199 21.81 1.02 -8.43
N LYS A 200 22.42 1.70 -9.41
CA LYS A 200 23.19 1.04 -10.48
C LYS A 200 24.48 0.41 -9.97
N SER A 201 25.15 1.09 -9.04
CA SER A 201 26.42 0.68 -8.45
C SER A 201 26.52 1.22 -7.03
N ASN A 202 27.42 0.65 -6.22
CA ASN A 202 27.77 1.26 -4.93
C ASN A 202 28.19 2.72 -5.15
N ALA A 203 27.85 3.57 -4.19
CA ALA A 203 28.18 5.00 -4.26
C ALA A 203 29.69 5.19 -4.43
N LEU A 204 30.06 6.14 -5.29
CA LEU A 204 31.45 6.55 -5.46
C LEU A 204 31.79 7.56 -4.36
N ASP A 205 32.75 7.23 -3.51
CA ASP A 205 33.25 8.14 -2.47
C ASP A 205 34.34 9.06 -3.00
N HIS A 206 34.34 10.29 -2.49
CA HIS A 206 35.39 11.26 -2.73
C HIS A 206 36.19 11.51 -1.43
N PRO A 207 37.49 11.83 -1.52
CA PRO A 207 38.33 12.08 -0.34
C PRO A 207 37.85 13.21 0.57
N ASN A 208 36.95 14.07 0.08
CA ASN A 208 36.31 15.14 0.85
C ASN A 208 35.06 14.67 1.63
N GLY A 209 34.81 13.36 1.68
CA GLY A 209 33.65 12.73 2.33
C GLY A 209 32.35 12.81 1.54
N SER A 210 32.39 13.32 0.30
CA SER A 210 31.20 13.41 -0.56
C SER A 210 30.96 12.14 -1.35
N TYR A 211 29.72 11.88 -1.73
CA TYR A 211 29.32 10.69 -2.48
C TYR A 211 28.61 11.03 -3.79
N LEU A 212 28.85 10.22 -4.81
CA LEU A 212 28.04 10.19 -6.03
C LEU A 212 27.22 8.89 -6.08
N VAL A 213 25.90 9.02 -6.07
CA VAL A 213 24.95 7.91 -6.16
C VAL A 213 24.35 7.87 -7.56
N HIS A 214 24.43 6.71 -8.22
CA HIS A 214 23.85 6.50 -9.55
C HIS A 214 22.52 5.74 -9.44
N LEU A 215 21.43 6.43 -9.76
CA LEU A 215 20.07 5.89 -9.78
C LEU A 215 19.58 5.70 -11.21
N ILE A 216 18.83 4.61 -11.43
CA ILE A 216 18.07 4.38 -12.66
C ILE A 216 16.61 4.30 -12.27
N GLU A 217 15.78 5.18 -12.84
CA GLU A 217 14.32 5.10 -12.66
C GLU A 217 13.79 3.77 -13.21
N ILE A 218 12.94 3.11 -12.45
CA ILE A 218 12.28 1.88 -12.87
C ILE A 218 10.99 2.28 -13.59
N GLY A 219 10.93 2.04 -14.90
CA GLY A 219 9.72 2.31 -15.69
C GLY A 219 8.64 1.23 -15.49
N GLU A 220 7.39 1.58 -15.77
CA GLU A 220 6.23 0.67 -15.68
C GLU A 220 6.20 -0.45 -16.75
N GLU A 221 7.30 -0.68 -17.48
CA GLU A 221 7.36 -1.73 -18.50
C GLU A 221 7.62 -3.13 -17.89
N ASN A 222 6.55 -3.92 -17.81
CA ASN A 222 6.51 -5.39 -17.82
C ASN A 222 6.94 -6.17 -16.54
N ASN A 223 6.17 -6.03 -15.46
CA ASN A 223 5.82 -7.19 -14.61
C ASN A 223 4.45 -7.80 -14.98
N HIS A 224 3.80 -7.29 -16.02
CA HIS A 224 2.67 -7.95 -16.66
C HIS A 224 3.12 -8.66 -17.94
N THR A 225 3.51 -9.93 -17.80
CA THR A 225 3.38 -10.84 -18.93
C THR A 225 1.88 -11.07 -19.16
N THR A 226 1.35 -10.36 -20.16
CA THR A 226 0.19 -10.70 -21.02
C THR A 226 -1.09 -11.15 -20.27
N SER A 227 -2.17 -10.37 -20.19
CA SER A 227 -2.94 -9.87 -21.34
C SER A 227 -4.19 -9.15 -20.82
N ALA A 228 -4.37 -7.88 -21.18
CA ALA A 228 -5.69 -7.21 -21.20
C ALA A 228 -5.58 -5.88 -21.95
N SER A 229 -5.53 -5.96 -23.27
CA SER A 229 -5.89 -4.83 -24.12
C SER A 229 -7.39 -4.56 -23.99
N SER A 230 -7.71 -3.27 -23.79
CA SER A 230 -9.03 -2.64 -23.93
C SER A 230 -10.01 -2.78 -22.76
N ILE A 231 -9.99 -1.82 -21.82
CA ILE A 231 -11.17 -1.50 -21.01
C ILE A 231 -11.61 -0.08 -21.38
N ASN A 232 -12.61 -0.03 -22.27
CA ASN A 232 -13.43 1.15 -22.47
C ASN A 232 -14.29 1.38 -21.22
N GLN A 233 -14.23 2.61 -20.72
CA GLN A 233 -15.32 3.40 -20.12
C GLN A 233 -16.53 2.59 -19.60
N ILE A 234 -16.52 2.25 -18.31
CA ILE A 234 -17.74 1.77 -17.62
C ILE A 234 -18.12 2.77 -16.54
N ARG A 235 -19.38 3.19 -16.65
CA ARG A 235 -20.09 4.17 -15.84
C ARG A 235 -20.33 3.60 -14.44
N LEU A 236 -19.74 4.21 -13.42
CA LEU A 236 -20.02 3.91 -12.01
C LEU A 236 -21.49 4.28 -11.70
N THR A 237 -22.31 3.30 -11.34
CA THR A 237 -23.60 3.54 -10.71
C THR A 237 -23.37 3.60 -9.19
N THR A 238 -23.46 4.81 -8.65
CA THR A 238 -23.41 5.11 -7.22
C THR A 238 -24.48 4.31 -6.47
N ILE A 239 -24.07 3.50 -5.49
CA ILE A 239 -24.95 3.02 -4.43
C ILE A 239 -24.87 4.06 -3.31
N THR A 240 -25.93 4.84 -3.14
CA THR A 240 -26.08 5.79 -2.04
C THR A 240 -26.25 5.04 -0.74
N ILE A 241 -25.32 5.24 0.20
CA ILE A 241 -25.54 4.98 1.62
C ILE A 241 -25.44 6.34 2.31
N ASP A 242 -26.59 6.94 2.56
CA ASP A 242 -26.70 8.15 3.36
C ASP A 242 -26.43 7.84 4.84
N GLN A 243 -25.72 8.79 5.47
CA GLN A 243 -25.49 8.99 6.90
C GLN A 243 -24.50 8.04 7.60
N ILE A 244 -23.23 8.47 7.67
CA ILE A 244 -22.47 8.67 8.92
C ILE A 244 -21.63 9.94 8.72
N SER A 245 -21.91 10.97 9.51
CA SER A 245 -21.16 12.24 9.60
C SER A 245 -20.20 12.18 10.79
N SER A 246 -19.12 12.97 10.67
CA SER A 246 -18.05 13.28 11.65
C SER A 246 -17.07 12.16 12.01
N VAL A 247 -15.97 12.08 11.24
CA VAL A 247 -14.70 11.50 11.69
C VAL A 247 -13.86 12.66 12.27
N PRO A 248 -13.41 12.61 13.54
CA PRO A 248 -12.50 13.62 14.07
C PRO A 248 -11.09 13.43 13.51
N THR A 249 -10.46 14.53 13.14
CA THR A 249 -9.05 14.63 12.73
C THR A 249 -8.13 14.43 13.94
N GLY A 250 -7.62 13.21 14.12
CA GLY A 250 -6.57 12.87 15.08
C GLY A 250 -5.51 11.99 14.39
N GLY A 251 -4.26 12.46 14.35
CA GLY A 251 -3.22 11.96 13.45
C GLY A 251 -2.18 11.02 14.07
N ASN A 252 -2.57 9.86 14.61
CA ASN A 252 -1.61 8.84 15.06
C ASN A 252 -1.90 7.46 14.43
N ALA A 253 -0.94 6.53 14.45
CA ALA A 253 -1.12 5.14 13.97
C ALA A 253 -2.33 4.44 14.64
N ASP A 254 -2.69 4.93 15.81
CA ASP A 254 -3.83 4.57 16.63
C ASP A 254 -5.20 4.88 15.99
N ALA A 255 -5.35 5.98 15.25
CA ALA A 255 -6.58 6.29 14.50
C ALA A 255 -6.93 5.22 13.45
N GLN A 256 -5.91 4.53 12.94
CA GLN A 256 -6.05 3.53 11.87
C GLN A 256 -6.46 2.14 12.40
N LEU A 257 -6.08 1.84 13.65
CA LEU A 257 -6.59 0.67 14.36
C LEU A 257 -8.09 0.86 14.70
N TYR A 258 -8.53 2.08 14.99
CA TYR A 258 -9.89 2.36 15.43
C TYR A 258 -10.99 2.07 14.40
N THR A 259 -10.78 2.39 13.13
CA THR A 259 -11.74 2.12 12.06
C THR A 259 -12.05 0.62 11.94
N ARG A 260 -11.08 -0.26 12.25
CA ARG A 260 -11.27 -1.73 12.35
C ARG A 260 -12.04 -2.19 13.59
N VAL A 261 -12.05 -1.39 14.64
CA VAL A 261 -12.57 -1.72 15.97
C VAL A 261 -14.05 -1.31 16.11
N SER A 262 -14.52 -0.33 15.32
CA SER A 262 -15.87 0.24 15.41
C SER A 262 -16.97 -0.47 14.58
N ASP A 263 -16.62 -1.35 13.64
CA ASP A 263 -17.58 -1.94 12.68
C ASP A 263 -18.54 -3.01 13.27
N ILE A 264 -18.46 -3.28 14.57
CA ILE A 264 -19.26 -4.32 15.24
C ILE A 264 -20.76 -4.01 15.28
N ALA A 265 -21.13 -2.73 15.17
CA ALA A 265 -22.53 -2.30 15.07
C ALA A 265 -23.22 -2.87 13.81
N LYS A 266 -22.44 -3.33 12.82
CA LYS A 266 -22.94 -3.94 11.57
C LYS A 266 -23.09 -5.47 11.67
N GLU A 267 -22.80 -6.09 12.81
CA GLU A 267 -23.02 -7.53 12.99
C GLU A 267 -24.51 -7.86 12.87
N PRO A 268 -24.90 -8.92 12.14
CA PRO A 268 -26.28 -9.18 11.77
C PRO A 268 -27.18 -9.63 12.95
N GLN A 269 -26.60 -9.85 14.14
CA GLN A 269 -27.30 -10.29 15.36
C GLN A 269 -28.15 -11.57 15.19
N LYS A 270 -27.82 -12.39 14.18
CA LYS A 270 -28.47 -13.67 13.90
C LYS A 270 -27.48 -14.75 13.52
N MET A 271 -27.93 -15.99 13.64
CA MET A 271 -27.16 -17.16 13.24
C MET A 271 -27.18 -17.29 11.71
N LEU A 272 -26.00 -17.19 11.09
CA LEU A 272 -25.80 -17.45 9.67
C LEU A 272 -25.33 -18.88 9.43
N MET A 273 -25.35 -19.31 8.16
CA MET A 273 -24.77 -20.59 7.77
C MET A 273 -23.25 -20.60 8.01
N PRO A 274 -22.67 -21.73 8.48
CA PRO A 274 -21.23 -21.88 8.66
C PRO A 274 -20.44 -21.55 7.40
N ILE A 275 -19.26 -20.99 7.57
CA ILE A 275 -18.33 -20.69 6.49
C ILE A 275 -17.55 -21.97 6.17
N ARG A 276 -17.71 -22.45 4.94
CA ARG A 276 -17.13 -23.71 4.41
C ARG A 276 -16.75 -23.53 2.93
N GLY A 277 -15.90 -24.40 2.44
CA GLY A 277 -15.44 -24.46 1.04
C GLY A 277 -14.01 -23.96 0.86
N TYR A 278 -13.59 -22.92 1.57
CA TYR A 278 -12.22 -22.40 1.48
C TYR A 278 -11.20 -23.42 1.99
N GLU A 279 -11.55 -24.26 2.96
CA GLU A 279 -10.64 -25.26 3.53
C GLU A 279 -10.16 -26.29 2.49
N LYS A 280 -10.94 -26.46 1.41
CA LYS A 280 -10.68 -27.37 0.29
C LYS A 280 -9.84 -26.75 -0.82
N VAL A 281 -9.61 -25.44 -0.77
CA VAL A 281 -8.76 -24.73 -1.73
C VAL A 281 -7.29 -24.94 -1.35
N LEU A 282 -6.42 -25.03 -2.35
CA LEU A 282 -4.99 -25.14 -2.14
C LEU A 282 -4.44 -23.84 -1.58
N ILE A 283 -3.42 -23.95 -0.73
CA ILE A 283 -2.63 -22.79 -0.32
C ILE A 283 -1.81 -22.35 -1.54
N VAL A 284 -1.87 -21.06 -1.84
CA VAL A 284 -1.19 -20.42 -2.97
C VAL A 284 -0.42 -19.19 -2.48
N LEU A 285 0.39 -18.60 -3.35
CA LEU A 285 1.08 -17.34 -3.07
C LEU A 285 0.09 -16.19 -2.86
N LEU A 286 0.48 -15.15 -2.13
CA LEU A 286 -0.42 -14.04 -1.80
C LEU A 286 -0.97 -13.33 -3.05
N GLU A 287 -0.15 -13.15 -4.09
CA GLU A 287 -0.53 -12.56 -5.39
C GLU A 287 -1.64 -13.37 -6.08
N GLU A 288 -1.52 -14.70 -6.05
CA GLU A 288 -2.52 -15.62 -6.59
C GLU A 288 -3.79 -15.62 -5.72
N ALA A 289 -3.62 -15.55 -4.40
CA ALA A 289 -4.72 -15.58 -3.43
C ALA A 289 -5.67 -14.38 -3.58
N VAL A 290 -5.15 -13.21 -3.97
CA VAL A 290 -5.93 -11.98 -4.18
C VAL A 290 -6.39 -11.78 -5.63
N THR A 291 -5.95 -12.62 -6.57
CA THR A 291 -6.33 -12.46 -7.99
C THR A 291 -7.85 -12.38 -8.20
N PRO A 292 -8.69 -13.23 -7.55
CA PRO A 292 -10.15 -13.10 -7.67
C PRO A 292 -10.75 -11.84 -7.04
N LEU A 293 -9.96 -11.10 -6.25
CA LEU A 293 -10.39 -9.90 -5.53
C LEU A 293 -10.10 -8.61 -6.32
N VAL A 294 -9.32 -8.64 -7.40
CA VAL A 294 -8.96 -7.44 -8.17
C VAL A 294 -10.19 -6.67 -8.68
N SER A 295 -11.28 -7.37 -9.05
CA SER A 295 -12.51 -6.69 -9.46
C SER A 295 -13.29 -6.05 -8.30
N ILE A 296 -13.01 -6.46 -7.07
CA ILE A 296 -13.63 -5.95 -5.84
C ILE A 296 -12.76 -4.84 -5.24
N LEU A 297 -11.44 -5.02 -5.34
CA LEU A 297 -10.38 -4.19 -4.77
C LEU A 297 -9.34 -3.94 -5.88
N PRO A 298 -9.55 -2.91 -6.73
CA PRO A 298 -8.74 -2.68 -7.94
C PRO A 298 -7.23 -2.62 -7.70
N GLU A 299 -6.81 -2.05 -6.57
CA GLU A 299 -5.41 -1.76 -6.25
C GLU A 299 -4.76 -2.82 -5.33
N ILE A 300 -5.46 -3.93 -5.04
CA ILE A 300 -5.01 -4.91 -4.04
C ILE A 300 -3.60 -5.48 -4.32
N GLN A 301 -3.21 -5.58 -5.60
CA GLN A 301 -1.90 -6.13 -5.96
C GLN A 301 -0.74 -5.25 -5.49
N ASP A 302 -0.94 -3.94 -5.47
CA ASP A 302 0.08 -3.00 -5.03
C ASP A 302 0.27 -3.09 -3.51
N TYR A 303 -0.82 -3.26 -2.77
CA TYR A 303 -0.77 -3.51 -1.32
C TYR A 303 -0.17 -4.89 -1.00
N VAL A 304 -0.41 -5.90 -1.83
CA VAL A 304 0.28 -7.21 -1.72
C VAL A 304 1.78 -7.04 -1.87
N TYR A 305 2.23 -6.26 -2.87
CA TYR A 305 3.64 -5.96 -3.05
C TYR A 305 4.22 -5.30 -1.80
N VAL A 306 3.61 -4.22 -1.31
CA VAL A 306 4.08 -3.54 -0.08
C VAL A 306 4.11 -4.49 1.12
N ALA A 307 3.07 -5.33 1.30
CA ALA A 307 2.97 -6.25 2.43
C ALA A 307 4.13 -7.26 2.41
N LYS A 308 4.38 -7.90 1.25
CA LYS A 308 5.50 -8.83 1.10
C LYS A 308 6.84 -8.14 1.29
N GLN A 309 6.99 -6.91 0.80
CA GLN A 309 8.22 -6.15 0.92
C GLN A 309 8.52 -5.69 2.35
N ARG A 310 7.51 -5.53 3.22
CA ARG A 310 7.70 -5.21 4.63
C ARG A 310 7.91 -6.46 5.50
N CYS A 311 7.50 -7.64 5.05
CA CYS A 311 7.79 -8.89 5.73
C CYS A 311 9.29 -9.26 5.67
N GLU A 312 9.78 -9.82 6.77
CA GLU A 312 11.10 -10.45 6.81
C GLU A 312 11.19 -11.62 5.81
N SER A 313 12.42 -11.91 5.34
CA SER A 313 12.65 -13.05 4.44
C SER A 313 12.33 -14.39 5.11
N VAL A 314 12.53 -14.49 6.42
CA VAL A 314 12.12 -15.59 7.28
C VAL A 314 11.33 -15.00 8.45
N PRO A 315 9.98 -14.91 8.32
CA PRO A 315 9.14 -14.37 9.38
C PRO A 315 9.21 -15.22 10.65
N PRO A 316 8.88 -14.64 11.82
CA PRO A 316 8.77 -15.39 13.06
C PRO A 316 7.55 -16.34 13.04
N ASP A 317 7.42 -17.14 14.11
CA ASP A 317 6.24 -17.97 14.38
C ASP A 317 5.95 -19.06 13.32
N ASP A 318 7.01 -19.53 12.64
CA ASP A 318 6.97 -20.57 11.60
C ASP A 318 6.03 -20.23 10.42
N LEU A 319 5.83 -18.92 10.20
CA LEU A 319 5.10 -18.41 9.05
C LEU A 319 6.00 -18.33 7.83
N THR A 320 5.47 -18.74 6.69
CA THR A 320 6.03 -18.38 5.39
C THR A 320 5.86 -16.87 5.15
N ARG A 321 6.63 -16.32 4.21
CA ARG A 321 6.53 -14.91 3.83
C ARG A 321 5.12 -14.53 3.38
N ASP A 322 4.44 -15.39 2.60
CA ASP A 322 3.08 -15.15 2.13
C ASP A 322 2.04 -15.23 3.25
N GLU A 323 2.20 -16.16 4.20
CA GLU A 323 1.35 -16.24 5.39
C GLU A 323 1.48 -14.97 6.25
N SER A 324 2.70 -14.55 6.56
CA SER A 324 2.92 -13.29 7.31
C SER A 324 2.42 -12.06 6.54
N ALA A 325 2.64 -12.02 5.22
CA ALA A 325 2.19 -10.90 4.40
C ALA A 325 0.66 -10.84 4.28
N SER A 326 -0.04 -11.98 4.36
CA SER A 326 -1.50 -12.00 4.39
C SER A 326 -2.07 -11.35 5.67
N ILE A 327 -1.43 -11.59 6.83
CA ILE A 327 -1.79 -10.93 8.08
C ILE A 327 -1.49 -9.42 7.98
N MET A 328 -0.33 -9.07 7.42
CA MET A 328 0.05 -7.67 7.23
C MET A 328 -0.94 -6.94 6.32
N LEU A 329 -1.30 -7.53 5.18
CA LEU A 329 -2.27 -6.98 4.25
C LEU A 329 -3.65 -6.77 4.90
N TYR A 330 -4.10 -7.70 5.74
CA TYR A 330 -5.33 -7.52 6.51
C TYR A 330 -5.28 -6.29 7.44
N SER A 331 -4.12 -6.02 8.03
CA SER A 331 -3.93 -4.88 8.94
C SER A 331 -3.55 -3.55 8.25
N MET A 332 -3.41 -3.53 6.93
CA MET A 332 -3.18 -2.30 6.19
C MET A 332 -4.46 -1.47 6.09
N GLU A 333 -4.30 -0.16 6.08
CA GLU A 333 -5.36 0.79 5.78
C GLU A 333 -4.93 1.69 4.63
N TRP A 334 -5.89 2.00 3.76
CA TRP A 334 -5.68 2.83 2.59
C TRP A 334 -6.96 3.56 2.17
N GLU A 335 -6.83 4.42 1.17
CA GLU A 335 -7.93 5.23 0.65
C GLU A 335 -8.35 4.78 -0.74
N PRO A 336 -9.68 4.73 -1.02
CA PRO A 336 -10.77 5.01 -0.08
C PRO A 336 -10.93 3.91 0.98
N HIS A 337 -11.28 4.31 2.20
CA HIS A 337 -11.36 3.39 3.36
C HIS A 337 -12.33 2.22 3.12
N GLU A 338 -13.40 2.44 2.35
CA GLU A 338 -14.38 1.41 1.99
C GLU A 338 -13.79 0.31 1.09
N GLU A 339 -12.61 0.53 0.52
CA GLU A 339 -11.85 -0.42 -0.29
C GLU A 339 -10.70 -1.08 0.50
N CYS A 340 -10.54 -0.79 1.79
CA CYS A 340 -9.62 -1.54 2.64
C CYS A 340 -9.99 -3.03 2.67
N LEU A 341 -9.00 -3.91 2.57
CA LEU A 341 -9.25 -5.36 2.54
C LEU A 341 -10.05 -5.83 3.75
N TYR A 342 -9.67 -5.44 4.97
CA TYR A 342 -10.40 -5.85 6.18
C TYR A 342 -11.85 -5.36 6.15
N PHE A 343 -12.10 -4.16 5.61
CA PHE A 343 -13.41 -3.54 5.61
C PHE A 343 -14.36 -4.34 4.72
N VAL A 344 -13.93 -4.61 3.48
CA VAL A 344 -14.72 -5.37 2.51
C VAL A 344 -14.83 -6.84 2.92
N LEU A 345 -13.76 -7.45 3.43
CA LEU A 345 -13.79 -8.82 3.92
C LEU A 345 -14.77 -8.99 5.08
N ASN A 346 -14.71 -8.15 6.11
CA ASN A 346 -15.61 -8.23 7.26
C ASN A 346 -17.06 -7.95 6.88
N ALA A 347 -17.31 -7.01 5.97
CA ALA A 347 -18.65 -6.81 5.40
C ALA A 347 -19.15 -8.06 4.67
N THR A 348 -18.28 -8.72 3.90
CA THR A 348 -18.61 -9.97 3.18
C THR A 348 -18.85 -11.14 4.14
N LEU A 349 -18.06 -11.27 5.22
CA LEU A 349 -18.26 -12.31 6.24
C LEU A 349 -19.61 -12.19 6.96
N ARG A 350 -20.10 -10.96 7.12
CA ARG A 350 -21.41 -10.65 7.74
C ARG A 350 -22.61 -10.86 6.81
N THR A 351 -22.39 -11.08 5.51
CA THR A 351 -23.50 -11.23 4.55
C THR A 351 -24.15 -12.61 4.66
N GLU A 352 -25.48 -12.67 4.56
CA GLU A 352 -26.22 -13.94 4.50
C GLU A 352 -25.88 -14.76 3.26
N ASP A 353 -25.58 -14.08 2.15
CA ASP A 353 -25.25 -14.71 0.88
C ASP A 353 -23.81 -15.24 0.88
N ARG A 354 -23.64 -16.49 1.32
CA ARG A 354 -22.34 -17.17 1.36
C ARG A 354 -21.69 -17.33 -0.02
N GLN A 355 -22.41 -17.12 -1.14
CA GLN A 355 -21.79 -17.14 -2.46
C GLN A 355 -20.82 -15.98 -2.65
N LYS A 356 -21.05 -14.84 -1.99
CA LYS A 356 -20.15 -13.67 -2.04
C LYS A 356 -18.78 -13.92 -1.40
N LEU A 357 -18.64 -14.97 -0.58
CA LEU A 357 -17.35 -15.37 -0.01
C LEU A 357 -16.48 -16.17 -0.99
N LYS A 358 -17.02 -16.68 -2.10
CA LYS A 358 -16.25 -17.52 -3.04
C LYS A 358 -14.98 -16.85 -3.58
N PRO A 359 -15.00 -15.57 -4.02
CA PRO A 359 -13.77 -14.88 -4.44
C PRO A 359 -12.71 -14.80 -3.32
N TRP A 360 -13.14 -14.82 -2.06
CA TRP A 360 -12.27 -14.72 -0.89
C TRP A 360 -11.66 -16.05 -0.47
N PHE A 361 -12.02 -17.19 -1.05
CA PHE A 361 -11.60 -18.50 -0.53
C PHE A 361 -10.10 -18.70 -0.53
N SER A 362 -9.38 -18.30 -1.58
CA SER A 362 -7.92 -18.43 -1.64
C SER A 362 -7.24 -17.55 -0.58
N TYR A 363 -7.70 -16.31 -0.42
CA TYR A 363 -7.21 -15.41 0.63
C TYR A 363 -7.54 -15.91 2.04
N LEU A 364 -8.78 -16.33 2.29
CA LEU A 364 -9.23 -16.91 3.55
C LEU A 364 -8.43 -18.16 3.91
N LYS A 365 -8.15 -19.02 2.92
CA LYS A 365 -7.29 -20.19 3.11
C LYS A 365 -5.91 -19.78 3.61
N LEU A 366 -5.27 -18.81 2.96
CA LEU A 366 -3.93 -18.34 3.32
C LEU A 366 -3.88 -17.70 4.71
N ILE A 367 -4.75 -16.71 4.99
CA ILE A 367 -4.72 -15.99 6.28
C ILE A 367 -5.14 -16.87 7.45
N LEU A 368 -6.11 -17.78 7.27
CA LEU A 368 -6.53 -18.67 8.36
C LEU A 368 -5.47 -19.74 8.65
N THR A 369 -4.79 -20.27 7.63
CA THR A 369 -3.62 -21.16 7.87
C THR A 369 -2.52 -20.41 8.62
N ALA A 370 -2.23 -19.16 8.28
CA ALA A 370 -1.27 -18.33 9.00
C ALA A 370 -1.66 -18.14 10.48
N LEU A 371 -2.91 -17.75 10.73
CA LEU A 371 -3.41 -17.51 12.09
C LEU A 371 -3.50 -18.79 12.94
N GLU A 372 -3.69 -19.95 12.32
CA GLU A 372 -3.68 -21.24 13.03
C GLU A 372 -2.31 -21.60 13.60
N LYS A 373 -1.21 -21.19 12.95
CA LYS A 373 0.16 -21.38 13.44
C LYS A 373 0.49 -20.49 14.64
N LEU A 374 -0.15 -19.33 14.76
CA LEU A 374 0.04 -18.45 15.90
C LEU A 374 -0.57 -19.05 17.19
N PRO A 375 0.08 -18.92 18.35
CA PRO A 375 -0.42 -19.48 19.59
C PRO A 375 -1.74 -18.82 20.00
N SER A 376 -2.75 -19.63 20.32
CA SER A 376 -3.94 -19.15 21.02
C SER A 376 -3.65 -19.07 22.52
N LYS A 377 -3.85 -17.89 23.10
CA LYS A 377 -3.65 -17.65 24.54
C LYS A 377 -4.95 -17.17 25.15
N PRO A 378 -5.39 -17.75 26.29
CA PRO A 378 -6.43 -17.15 27.11
C PRO A 378 -6.02 -15.74 27.53
N CYS A 379 -6.81 -14.74 27.15
CA CYS A 379 -6.52 -13.35 27.48
C CYS A 379 -7.80 -12.51 27.59
N HIS A 380 -7.66 -11.40 28.31
CA HIS A 380 -8.65 -10.33 28.30
C HIS A 380 -8.26 -9.32 27.23
N VAL A 381 -9.19 -9.08 26.31
CA VAL A 381 -9.03 -8.07 25.27
C VAL A 381 -10.16 -7.06 25.33
N PHE A 382 -9.88 -5.86 24.83
CA PHE A 382 -10.79 -4.74 24.84
C PHE A 382 -11.10 -4.29 23.41
N ARG A 383 -12.34 -3.86 23.21
CA ARG A 383 -12.84 -3.34 21.93
C ARG A 383 -13.82 -2.19 22.18
N GLY A 384 -13.52 -1.02 21.64
CA GLY A 384 -14.31 0.21 21.83
C GLY A 384 -15.14 0.60 20.61
N VAL A 385 -16.34 1.13 20.82
CA VAL A 385 -17.26 1.60 19.77
C VAL A 385 -17.92 2.90 20.23
N THR A 386 -17.99 3.92 19.37
CA THR A 386 -18.66 5.22 19.67
C THR A 386 -20.17 5.17 19.47
N LEU A 387 -20.82 4.07 19.86
CA LEU A 387 -22.26 3.91 19.87
C LEU A 387 -22.70 3.20 21.16
N ASP A 388 -23.91 3.47 21.61
CA ASP A 388 -24.56 2.66 22.64
C ASP A 388 -25.13 1.38 22.00
N LEU A 389 -24.56 0.23 22.38
CA LEU A 389 -24.96 -1.10 21.90
C LEU A 389 -25.66 -1.94 22.98
N THR A 390 -26.01 -1.36 24.13
CA THR A 390 -26.60 -2.09 25.27
C THR A 390 -27.89 -2.81 24.92
N ASN A 391 -28.73 -2.19 24.07
CA ASN A 391 -29.97 -2.82 23.58
C ASN A 391 -29.71 -4.04 22.67
N GLN A 392 -28.55 -4.10 22.02
CA GLN A 392 -28.18 -5.21 21.15
C GLN A 392 -27.53 -6.37 21.92
N TYR A 393 -26.85 -6.06 23.03
CA TYR A 393 -26.08 -7.02 23.82
C TYR A 393 -26.61 -7.11 25.25
N THR A 394 -27.79 -7.72 25.40
CA THR A 394 -28.42 -7.93 26.71
C THR A 394 -27.79 -9.09 27.48
N GLN A 395 -27.76 -9.00 28.81
CA GLN A 395 -27.18 -10.03 29.67
C GLN A 395 -27.77 -11.42 29.41
N GLY A 396 -26.91 -12.44 29.33
CA GLY A 396 -27.29 -13.83 29.02
C GLY A 396 -27.50 -14.10 27.53
N LYS A 397 -27.53 -13.08 26.66
CA LYS A 397 -27.66 -13.28 25.21
C LYS A 397 -26.41 -13.93 24.64
N THR A 398 -26.61 -14.98 23.85
CA THR A 398 -25.56 -15.63 23.05
C THR A 398 -25.65 -15.16 21.60
N PHE A 399 -24.51 -14.83 20.99
CA PHE A 399 -24.44 -14.34 19.61
C PHE A 399 -23.11 -14.75 18.96
N VAL A 400 -22.98 -14.47 17.66
CA VAL A 400 -21.77 -14.76 16.88
C VAL A 400 -21.28 -13.46 16.25
N TRP A 401 -19.98 -13.19 16.34
CA TRP A 401 -19.30 -12.19 15.52
C TRP A 401 -18.75 -12.86 14.28
N TRP A 402 -19.31 -12.51 13.12
CA TRP A 402 -19.00 -13.18 11.85
C TRP A 402 -17.75 -12.62 11.18
N GLY A 403 -17.45 -11.33 11.35
CA GLY A 403 -16.19 -10.74 10.91
C GLY A 403 -15.01 -11.12 11.80
N PHE A 404 -13.80 -10.88 11.30
CA PHE A 404 -12.63 -10.80 12.16
C PHE A 404 -12.76 -9.59 13.09
N SER A 405 -12.29 -9.72 14.33
CA SER A 405 -12.36 -8.63 15.31
C SER A 405 -10.98 -8.27 15.81
N SER A 406 -10.45 -7.13 15.39
CA SER A 406 -9.27 -6.51 15.98
C SER A 406 -9.57 -6.03 17.40
N CYS A 407 -8.71 -6.35 18.35
CA CYS A 407 -8.80 -5.99 19.75
C CYS A 407 -7.42 -5.57 20.28
N THR A 408 -7.40 -4.93 21.45
CA THR A 408 -6.18 -4.55 22.16
C THR A 408 -6.16 -5.15 23.57
N THR A 409 -4.98 -5.47 24.09
CA THR A 409 -4.81 -5.84 25.50
C THR A 409 -4.61 -4.63 26.43
N SER A 410 -4.41 -3.44 25.86
CA SER A 410 -4.18 -2.20 26.61
C SER A 410 -5.45 -1.35 26.60
N ILE A 411 -6.00 -1.11 27.78
CA ILE A 411 -7.19 -0.27 27.95
C ILE A 411 -6.86 1.21 27.74
N GLU A 412 -5.62 1.62 28.01
CA GLU A 412 -5.16 3.01 27.87
C GLU A 412 -5.27 3.50 26.44
N VAL A 413 -4.99 2.62 25.46
CA VAL A 413 -5.17 2.90 24.03
C VAL A 413 -6.60 3.35 23.74
N LEU A 414 -7.61 2.82 24.44
CA LEU A 414 -9.00 3.16 24.16
C LEU A 414 -9.43 4.53 24.69
N GLU A 415 -8.68 5.16 25.60
CA GLU A 415 -9.02 6.50 26.13
C GLU A 415 -8.80 7.64 25.13
N GLU A 416 -8.06 7.40 24.05
CA GLU A 416 -7.77 8.41 23.05
C GLU A 416 -9.03 8.72 22.22
N GLU A 417 -9.25 9.99 21.85
CA GLU A 417 -10.42 10.44 21.07
C GLU A 417 -10.57 9.72 19.74
N GLN A 418 -9.45 9.24 19.19
CA GLN A 418 -9.44 8.45 17.97
C GLN A 418 -9.90 7.01 18.18
N PHE A 419 -10.11 6.53 19.41
CA PHE A 419 -10.70 5.23 19.72
C PHE A 419 -12.08 5.38 20.36
N LEU A 420 -12.20 5.09 21.66
CA LEU A 420 -13.47 5.25 22.36
C LEU A 420 -13.74 6.73 22.67
N GLY A 421 -12.68 7.50 22.90
CA GLY A 421 -12.75 8.88 23.36
C GLY A 421 -13.35 9.04 24.75
N LYS A 422 -13.39 10.28 25.23
CA LYS A 422 -13.86 10.61 26.59
C LYS A 422 -15.30 11.15 26.61
N THR A 423 -15.89 11.39 25.45
CA THR A 423 -17.20 12.02 25.32
C THR A 423 -18.13 11.26 24.37
N GLY A 424 -19.43 11.56 24.42
CA GLY A 424 -20.43 10.89 23.58
C GLY A 424 -20.88 9.52 24.08
N GLN A 425 -21.88 8.95 23.39
CA GLN A 425 -22.39 7.60 23.64
C GLN A 425 -21.38 6.58 23.12
N ARG A 426 -20.95 5.66 23.97
CA ARG A 426 -19.88 4.73 23.64
C ARG A 426 -19.97 3.42 24.43
N THR A 427 -19.61 2.33 23.78
CA THR A 427 -19.61 0.97 24.33
C THR A 427 -18.19 0.41 24.35
N LEU A 428 -17.75 -0.03 25.53
CA LEU A 428 -16.51 -0.76 25.74
C LEU A 428 -16.83 -2.24 26.00
N PHE A 429 -16.37 -3.11 25.10
CA PHE A 429 -16.39 -4.54 25.31
C PHE A 429 -15.14 -4.98 26.06
N THR A 430 -15.33 -5.68 27.18
CA THR A 430 -14.28 -6.47 27.84
C THR A 430 -14.53 -7.93 27.52
N ILE A 431 -13.59 -8.58 26.86
CA ILE A 431 -13.79 -9.90 26.29
C ILE A 431 -12.81 -10.87 26.94
N GLU A 432 -13.33 -11.87 27.66
CA GLU A 432 -12.58 -13.06 28.04
C GLU A 432 -12.59 -14.04 26.85
N CYS A 433 -11.43 -14.25 26.22
CA CYS A 433 -11.31 -15.11 25.05
C CYS A 433 -10.19 -16.14 25.23
N ASP A 434 -10.36 -17.31 24.60
CA ASP A 434 -9.38 -18.40 24.61
C ASP A 434 -8.65 -18.51 23.27
N SER A 435 -9.19 -17.88 22.22
CA SER A 435 -8.74 -18.05 20.84
C SER A 435 -8.00 -16.85 20.24
N GLY A 436 -7.74 -15.80 21.02
CA GLY A 436 -7.02 -14.60 20.58
C GLY A 436 -5.66 -14.90 19.94
N LYS A 437 -5.40 -14.28 18.79
CA LYS A 437 -4.14 -14.39 18.05
C LYS A 437 -3.38 -13.07 18.15
N ASP A 438 -2.22 -13.08 18.80
CA ASP A 438 -1.34 -11.92 18.81
C ASP A 438 -0.70 -11.76 17.43
N ILE A 439 -1.08 -10.70 16.72
CA ILE A 439 -0.58 -10.42 15.36
C ILE A 439 0.39 -9.25 15.34
N SER A 440 0.80 -8.72 16.49
CA SER A 440 1.64 -7.51 16.58
C SER A 440 2.91 -7.59 15.72
N ARG A 441 3.57 -8.75 15.67
CA ARG A 441 4.79 -8.99 14.87
C ARG A 441 4.55 -9.09 13.36
N HIS A 442 3.31 -9.29 12.94
CA HIS A 442 2.92 -9.49 11.54
C HIS A 442 1.97 -8.40 11.03
N SER A 443 1.54 -7.48 11.90
CA SER A 443 0.73 -6.32 11.56
C SER A 443 1.57 -5.25 10.87
N TYR A 444 0.94 -4.44 10.02
CA TYR A 444 1.54 -3.27 9.38
C TYR A 444 1.93 -2.21 10.44
N PHE A 445 1.26 -2.22 11.59
CA PHE A 445 1.52 -1.35 12.74
C PHE A 445 2.14 -2.14 13.90
N GLN A 446 3.43 -2.45 13.80
CA GLN A 446 4.13 -3.33 14.76
C GLN A 446 4.18 -2.80 16.20
N SER A 447 3.98 -1.49 16.43
CA SER A 447 3.92 -0.90 17.76
C SER A 447 2.63 -1.23 18.52
N GLN A 448 1.61 -1.74 17.84
CA GLN A 448 0.30 -2.02 18.42
C GLN A 448 0.27 -3.47 18.90
N LYS A 449 -0.07 -3.68 20.17
CA LYS A 449 -0.33 -5.00 20.76
C LYS A 449 -1.68 -5.54 20.28
N GLU A 450 -1.83 -5.65 18.97
CA GLU A 450 -3.06 -6.05 18.29
C GLU A 450 -3.28 -7.54 18.47
N VAL A 451 -4.41 -7.89 19.07
CA VAL A 451 -4.91 -9.26 19.18
C VAL A 451 -6.10 -9.40 18.26
N LEU A 452 -6.02 -10.34 17.34
CA LEU A 452 -7.08 -10.62 16.38
C LEU A 452 -7.91 -11.83 16.84
N LEU A 453 -9.21 -11.63 16.96
CA LEU A 453 -10.18 -12.72 17.06
C LEU A 453 -10.59 -13.12 15.64
N VAL A 454 -10.42 -14.40 15.30
CA VAL A 454 -10.77 -14.94 13.98
C VAL A 454 -12.28 -14.85 13.73
N ALA A 455 -12.70 -14.96 12.47
CA ALA A 455 -14.11 -14.94 12.10
C ALA A 455 -14.97 -16.02 12.81
N ALA A 456 -16.27 -15.74 12.90
CA ALA A 456 -17.33 -16.62 13.40
C ALA A 456 -17.09 -17.16 14.83
N ARG A 457 -16.68 -16.29 15.76
CA ARG A 457 -16.60 -16.61 17.20
C ARG A 457 -17.94 -16.42 17.90
N GLN A 458 -18.26 -17.30 18.83
CA GLN A 458 -19.47 -17.21 19.64
C GLN A 458 -19.15 -16.64 21.01
N PHE A 459 -20.01 -15.75 21.50
CA PHE A 459 -19.88 -15.12 22.81
C PHE A 459 -21.20 -15.14 23.55
N ILE A 460 -21.12 -15.06 24.88
CA ILE A 460 -22.23 -14.77 25.77
C ILE A 460 -21.98 -13.45 26.52
N VAL A 461 -23.03 -12.64 26.68
CA VAL A 461 -22.98 -11.45 27.53
C VAL A 461 -23.05 -11.88 29.00
N VAL A 462 -21.95 -11.69 29.72
CA VAL A 462 -21.83 -12.07 31.14
C VAL A 462 -22.45 -11.01 32.04
N SER A 463 -22.09 -9.74 31.81
CA SER A 463 -22.54 -8.64 32.64
C SER A 463 -22.53 -7.32 31.86
N TYR A 464 -23.20 -6.34 32.44
CA TYR A 464 -23.27 -4.97 31.95
C TYR A 464 -23.03 -4.00 33.12
N CYS A 465 -22.28 -2.94 32.89
CA CYS A 465 -22.06 -1.87 33.84
C CYS A 465 -22.05 -0.52 33.12
N GLN A 466 -22.74 0.47 33.69
CA GLN A 466 -22.58 1.87 33.28
C GLN A 466 -21.67 2.54 34.31
N GLN A 467 -20.45 2.91 33.91
CA GLN A 467 -19.48 3.54 34.81
C GLN A 467 -19.65 5.06 34.86
N GLU A 468 -19.91 5.70 33.72
CA GLU A 468 -20.02 7.15 33.60
C GLU A 468 -21.14 7.52 32.61
N PRO A 469 -21.64 8.78 32.63
CA PRO A 469 -22.59 9.24 31.63
C PRO A 469 -22.07 9.03 30.20
N GLY A 470 -22.77 8.20 29.42
CA GLY A 470 -22.44 7.88 28.04
C GLY A 470 -21.46 6.72 27.83
N LEU A 471 -20.80 6.20 28.88
CA LEU A 471 -19.92 5.02 28.77
C LEU A 471 -20.60 3.74 29.27
N HIS A 472 -20.83 2.82 28.35
CA HIS A 472 -21.44 1.52 28.57
C HIS A 472 -20.38 0.42 28.51
N MET A 473 -20.23 -0.37 29.56
CA MET A 473 -19.31 -1.52 29.57
C MET A 473 -20.07 -2.83 29.47
N ILE A 474 -19.66 -3.68 28.53
CA ILE A 474 -20.27 -4.99 28.26
C ILE A 474 -19.19 -6.05 28.41
N GLN A 475 -19.39 -6.98 29.34
CA GLN A 475 -18.48 -8.11 29.52
C GLN A 475 -18.96 -9.29 28.69
N LEU A 476 -18.05 -9.79 27.84
CA LEU A 476 -18.26 -10.95 26.99
C LEU A 476 -17.36 -12.09 27.45
N LYS A 477 -17.85 -13.31 27.32
CA LYS A 477 -17.06 -14.53 27.44
C LYS A 477 -17.20 -15.35 26.17
N GLU A 478 -16.08 -15.74 25.57
CA GLU A 478 -16.06 -16.64 24.42
C GLU A 478 -16.64 -18.00 24.83
N THR A 479 -17.51 -18.56 23.98
CA THR A 479 -18.11 -19.88 24.19
C THR A 479 -17.89 -20.76 22.98
N LYS A 480 -17.86 -22.07 23.20
CA LYS A 480 -17.75 -23.04 22.11
C LYS A 480 -19.13 -23.27 21.47
N PRO A 481 -19.32 -23.03 20.17
CA PRO A 481 -20.58 -23.30 19.50
C PRO A 481 -20.85 -24.80 19.37
N LEU A 482 -22.12 -25.18 19.30
CA LEU A 482 -22.56 -26.57 19.11
C LEU A 482 -22.16 -27.16 17.75
N ILE A 483 -21.96 -26.29 16.76
CA ILE A 483 -21.50 -26.66 15.42
C ILE A 483 -20.24 -25.86 15.07
N THR A 484 -19.38 -26.44 14.24
CA THR A 484 -18.21 -25.73 13.69
C THR A 484 -18.67 -24.64 12.72
N LEU A 485 -18.57 -23.38 13.14
CA LEU A 485 -18.99 -22.20 12.37
C LEU A 485 -17.97 -21.78 11.29
N LEU A 486 -16.70 -22.08 11.51
CA LEU A 486 -15.58 -21.83 10.60
C LEU A 486 -14.70 -23.09 10.57
N GLN A 487 -14.46 -23.67 9.40
CA GLN A 487 -13.70 -24.93 9.28
C GLN A 487 -12.20 -24.72 9.51
N PRO A 488 -11.50 -25.57 10.27
CA PRO A 488 -10.06 -25.43 10.38
C PRO A 488 -9.35 -25.51 9.02
N ALA A 489 -8.35 -24.67 8.80
CA ALA A 489 -7.59 -24.60 7.57
C ALA A 489 -6.60 -25.77 7.51
N THR A 490 -7.00 -26.89 6.89
CA THR A 490 -6.12 -28.07 6.79
C THR A 490 -4.93 -27.86 5.85
N ASN A 491 -3.73 -28.27 6.28
CA ASN A 491 -2.54 -28.29 5.40
C ASN A 491 -2.66 -29.46 4.41
N GLN A 492 -3.32 -29.25 3.27
CA GLN A 492 -3.12 -30.10 2.10
C GLN A 492 -2.09 -29.41 1.21
N SER A 493 -0.81 -29.56 1.54
CA SER A 493 0.28 -29.23 0.64
C SER A 493 0.45 -30.35 -0.39
N VAL A 494 0.44 -30.02 -1.68
CA VAL A 494 0.90 -30.93 -2.72
C VAL A 494 2.41 -30.75 -2.82
N GLU A 495 3.18 -31.79 -2.52
CA GLU A 495 4.59 -31.85 -2.90
C GLU A 495 4.70 -31.72 -4.43
N ILE A 496 5.08 -30.55 -4.92
CA ILE A 496 5.51 -30.41 -6.31
C ILE A 496 6.89 -31.05 -6.38
N LYS A 497 6.95 -32.31 -6.82
CA LYS A 497 8.23 -32.91 -7.21
C LYS A 497 8.78 -32.07 -8.36
N PRO A 498 10.03 -31.56 -8.26
CA PRO A 498 10.61 -30.77 -9.34
C PRO A 498 10.74 -31.64 -10.58
N THR A 499 10.04 -31.24 -11.65
CA THR A 499 10.24 -31.80 -12.98
C THR A 499 11.64 -31.37 -13.46
N PRO A 500 12.51 -32.29 -13.92
CA PRO A 500 13.82 -31.90 -14.42
C PRO A 500 13.64 -31.03 -15.67
N VAL A 501 14.06 -29.77 -15.58
CA VAL A 501 14.22 -28.91 -16.75
C VAL A 501 15.48 -29.38 -17.48
N SER A 502 15.31 -30.06 -18.61
CA SER A 502 16.40 -30.34 -19.53
C SER A 502 16.83 -29.04 -20.21
N LEU A 503 17.94 -28.46 -19.75
CA LEU A 503 18.62 -27.37 -20.42
C LEU A 503 19.28 -27.92 -21.70
N TYR A 504 18.64 -27.72 -22.85
CA TYR A 504 19.34 -27.76 -24.14
C TYR A 504 20.00 -26.39 -24.34
N PHE A 505 21.30 -26.32 -24.06
CA PHE A 505 22.16 -25.28 -24.60
C PHE A 505 22.56 -25.69 -26.03
N GLU A 506 22.03 -25.00 -27.03
CA GLU A 506 22.59 -25.04 -28.39
C GLU A 506 23.76 -24.06 -28.45
N ASP A 507 24.97 -24.59 -28.28
CA ASP A 507 26.22 -23.87 -28.58
C ASP A 507 26.42 -23.80 -30.10
N ASN A 508 26.05 -22.67 -30.69
CA ASN A 508 26.47 -22.29 -32.05
C ASN A 508 27.88 -21.71 -32.01
N ASN A 509 28.89 -22.57 -32.19
CA ASN A 509 30.24 -22.14 -32.57
C ASN A 509 30.72 -22.96 -33.78
N ASN A 510 30.41 -22.43 -34.96
CA ASN A 510 30.86 -22.97 -36.24
C ASN A 510 32.13 -22.22 -36.66
N ASN A 511 33.30 -22.85 -36.54
CA ASN A 511 34.51 -22.39 -37.21
C ASN A 511 35.42 -23.57 -37.60
N ASN A 512 35.88 -23.48 -38.84
CA ASN A 512 36.93 -24.23 -39.53
C ASN A 512 36.57 -25.47 -40.36
N ASN A 513 36.45 -25.19 -41.66
CA ASN A 513 37.04 -25.92 -42.78
C ASN A 513 38.20 -26.87 -42.42
N ASN A 514 38.08 -28.14 -42.81
CA ASN A 514 38.99 -28.79 -43.75
C ASN A 514 38.48 -30.21 -44.10
N SER A 515 38.29 -30.43 -45.40
CA SER A 515 38.12 -31.72 -46.10
C SER A 515 39.33 -32.67 -45.82
N PRO A 516 39.29 -34.00 -46.08
CA PRO A 516 38.61 -34.65 -47.21
C PRO A 516 37.93 -36.03 -46.96
N THR A 517 37.11 -36.42 -47.95
CA THR A 517 36.66 -37.77 -48.35
C THR A 517 37.77 -38.83 -48.37
N PRO A 518 37.51 -40.15 -48.59
CA PRO A 518 36.25 -40.87 -48.89
C PRO A 518 36.06 -42.20 -48.12
N GLN A 519 34.90 -42.86 -48.23
CA GLN A 519 34.80 -44.20 -48.83
C GLN A 519 33.38 -44.78 -48.80
N PHE A 520 32.97 -45.25 -49.97
CA PHE A 520 31.83 -46.10 -50.24
C PHE A 520 32.06 -47.51 -49.66
N GLU A 521 31.04 -48.06 -49.01
CA GLU A 521 30.73 -49.49 -49.11
C GLU A 521 29.24 -49.64 -49.43
N ALA A 522 28.98 -50.15 -50.63
CA ALA A 522 27.73 -50.79 -50.97
C ALA A 522 27.84 -52.28 -50.59
N ILE A 523 26.73 -52.91 -50.24
CA ILE A 523 26.15 -54.07 -50.98
C ILE A 523 25.07 -54.77 -50.13
N SER A 524 23.87 -54.71 -50.70
CA SER A 524 22.82 -55.74 -50.86
C SER A 524 22.15 -56.45 -49.68
N GLY A 525 20.83 -56.55 -49.83
CA GLY A 525 19.95 -57.61 -49.31
C GLY A 525 18.53 -57.05 -49.18
N HIS A 526 17.71 -57.03 -50.24
CA HIS A 526 16.65 -58.03 -50.47
C HIS A 526 15.96 -58.44 -49.14
N ASP A 527 14.72 -58.07 -48.85
CA ASP A 527 13.53 -58.48 -49.60
C ASP A 527 12.26 -57.66 -49.31
N LYS A 528 11.49 -57.48 -50.39
CA LYS A 528 10.03 -57.57 -50.60
C LYS A 528 9.06 -57.18 -49.46
N TYR A 529 8.29 -56.11 -49.68
CA TYR A 529 6.86 -56.13 -50.08
C TYR A 529 5.93 -56.91 -49.12
N ASP A 530 5.05 -56.20 -48.41
CA ASP A 530 3.63 -56.29 -48.75
C ASP A 530 2.83 -55.09 -48.24
N TYR A 531 2.17 -54.44 -49.19
CA TYR A 531 1.02 -53.56 -48.98
C TYR A 531 -0.21 -54.46 -48.92
N GLN A 532 -1.04 -54.37 -47.88
CA GLN A 532 -2.48 -54.55 -48.07
C GLN A 532 -3.30 -53.78 -47.04
N PHE A 533 -4.27 -53.04 -47.59
CA PHE A 533 -5.25 -52.18 -46.94
C PHE A 533 -6.53 -52.98 -46.66
N LYS A 534 -7.15 -52.69 -45.50
CA LYS A 534 -8.59 -52.76 -45.17
C LYS A 534 -9.33 -54.11 -45.18
N GLY A 535 -9.97 -54.39 -44.06
CA GLY A 535 -11.02 -55.40 -43.88
C GLY A 535 -11.18 -55.75 -42.42
#